data_AF-A0A7V8VXP9-F1
#
_entry.id   AF-A0A7V8VXP9-F1
#
_cell.length_a   1.000
_cell.length_b   1.000
_cell.length_c   1.000
_cell.angle_alpha   90.00
_cell.angle_beta   90.00
_cell.angle_gamma   90.00
#
_symmetry.space_group_name_H-M   'P 1'
#
loop_
_entity.id
_entity.type
_entity.pdbx_description
1 polymer ?
#
loop_
_entity_poly.entity_id
_entity_poly.type
_entity_poly.pdbx_seq_one_letter_code
_entity_poly.pdbx_strand_id
1 'polypeptide(L)'
;MLGPDGTPRVSIEAGTTIGWARYLGSKGTPVGIDSYGASGPGKDVLAKLGMTKEHVAATALRLLGRAEDADELDAEFLGGEAAGEQPSGSDGHS
;
A
#
# COMPACT_ATOMS: atom_id res chain seq x y z
N MET A 1 3.96 23.41 -3.72
CA MET A 1 3.56 22.23 -4.53
C MET A 1 4.83 21.55 -5.03
N LEU A 2 4.90 20.22 -5.01
CA LEU A 2 6.07 19.45 -5.48
C LEU A 2 6.03 19.34 -7.02
N GLY A 3 6.76 20.19 -7.73
CA GLY A 3 6.82 20.19 -9.20
C GLY A 3 5.65 20.89 -9.90
N PRO A 4 5.66 20.94 -11.25
CA PRO A 4 4.62 21.58 -12.06
C PRO A 4 3.22 21.01 -11.84
N ASP A 5 2.21 21.79 -12.21
CA ASP A 5 0.83 21.32 -12.20
C ASP A 5 0.62 20.18 -13.20
N GLY A 6 -0.11 19.15 -12.78
CA GLY A 6 -0.34 17.94 -13.57
C GLY A 6 0.81 16.94 -13.58
N THR A 7 1.90 17.16 -12.82
CA THR A 7 2.89 16.10 -12.56
C THR A 7 2.22 14.94 -11.79
N PRO A 8 2.31 13.68 -12.26
CA PRO A 8 1.86 12.52 -11.49
C PRO A 8 2.65 12.37 -10.19
N ARG A 9 1.96 12.11 -9.08
CA ARG A 9 2.58 12.02 -7.75
C ARG A 9 1.99 10.86 -6.96
N VAL A 10 2.83 10.18 -6.21
CA VAL A 10 2.40 9.16 -5.25
C VAL A 10 2.92 9.55 -3.87
N SER A 11 2.05 9.61 -2.86
CA SER A 11 2.46 9.68 -1.46
C SER A 11 2.45 8.28 -0.87
N ILE A 12 3.41 7.95 -0.01
CA ILE A 12 3.53 6.63 0.59
C ILE A 12 3.75 6.81 2.09
N GLU A 13 2.79 6.40 2.91
CA GLU A 13 2.88 6.43 4.36
C GLU A 13 2.09 5.25 4.96
N ALA A 14 2.66 4.54 5.94
CA ALA A 14 1.93 3.53 6.71
C ALA A 14 1.00 4.19 7.76
N GLY A 15 0.09 5.03 7.29
CA GLY A 15 -0.86 5.83 8.06
C GLY A 15 -2.02 6.28 7.18
N THR A 16 -2.94 7.08 7.73
CA THR A 16 -4.10 7.53 6.96
C THR A 16 -3.70 8.37 5.76
N THR A 17 -4.45 8.24 4.67
CA THR A 17 -4.27 9.06 3.47
C THR A 17 -4.77 10.50 3.65
N ILE A 18 -5.50 10.78 4.74
CA ILE A 18 -6.02 12.10 5.07
C ILE A 18 -4.87 13.11 5.18
N GLY A 19 -5.01 14.22 4.46
CA GLY A 19 -4.06 15.34 4.46
C GLY A 19 -3.04 15.31 3.32
N TRP A 20 -2.83 14.18 2.65
CA TRP A 20 -1.87 14.07 1.54
C TRP A 20 -2.35 14.73 0.25
N ALA A 21 -3.66 14.82 0.04
CA ALA A 21 -4.26 15.43 -1.15
C ALA A 21 -3.73 16.84 -1.46
N ARG A 22 -3.38 17.63 -0.42
CA ARG A 22 -2.84 19.00 -0.57
C ARG A 22 -1.48 19.07 -1.27
N TYR A 23 -0.74 17.95 -1.31
CA TYR A 23 0.56 17.84 -1.97
C TYR A 23 0.50 17.09 -3.30
N LEU A 24 -0.50 16.23 -3.47
CA LEU A 24 -0.67 15.35 -4.63
C LEU A 24 -1.18 16.11 -5.87
N GLY A 25 -1.94 17.19 -5.71
CA GLY A 25 -2.53 17.90 -6.84
C GLY A 25 -3.58 17.06 -7.58
N SER A 26 -3.94 17.46 -8.80
CA SER A 26 -5.06 16.87 -9.55
C SER A 26 -4.78 15.49 -10.17
N LYS A 27 -3.51 15.08 -10.24
CA LYS A 27 -3.08 13.80 -10.83
C LYS A 27 -2.27 12.93 -9.86
N GLY A 28 -2.44 13.14 -8.56
CA GLY A 28 -1.75 12.34 -7.56
C GLY A 28 -2.66 11.32 -6.89
N THR A 29 -2.06 10.28 -6.35
CA THR A 29 -2.76 9.22 -5.60
C THR A 29 -1.98 8.87 -4.33
N PRO A 30 -2.64 8.64 -3.20
CA PRO A 30 -1.97 8.17 -2.00
C PRO A 30 -1.89 6.63 -1.97
N VAL A 31 -0.82 6.12 -1.35
CA VAL A 31 -0.71 4.75 -0.83
C VAL A 31 -0.58 4.87 0.69
N GLY A 32 -1.55 4.30 1.41
CA GLY A 32 -1.59 4.32 2.86
C GLY A 32 -2.68 3.42 3.42
N ILE A 33 -2.94 3.55 4.72
CA ILE A 33 -3.78 2.63 5.49
C ILE A 33 -4.94 3.43 6.10
N ASP A 34 -6.14 3.29 5.52
CA ASP A 34 -7.37 3.95 5.99
C ASP A 34 -8.30 3.01 6.78
N SER A 35 -7.72 1.93 7.31
CA SER A 35 -8.40 0.97 8.19
C SER A 35 -7.59 0.73 9.46
N TYR A 36 -8.20 0.08 10.45
CA TYR A 36 -7.45 -0.39 11.61
C TYR A 36 -6.44 -1.48 11.20
N GLY A 37 -5.37 -1.60 11.97
CA GLY A 37 -4.39 -2.65 11.78
C GLY A 37 -4.88 -4.04 12.18
N ALA A 38 -3.98 -5.01 12.12
CA ALA A 38 -4.19 -6.36 12.58
C ALA A 38 -3.12 -6.76 13.59
N SER A 39 -3.44 -7.72 14.46
CA SER A 39 -2.43 -8.33 15.34
C SER A 39 -1.66 -9.40 14.57
N GLY A 40 -0.34 -9.28 14.53
CA GLY A 40 0.56 -10.19 13.83
C GLY A 40 1.94 -9.59 13.59
N PRO A 41 2.87 -10.34 12.98
CA PRO A 41 4.18 -9.84 12.61
C PRO A 41 4.08 -8.62 11.70
N GLY A 42 4.80 -7.55 12.03
CA GLY A 42 4.64 -6.26 11.35
C GLY A 42 4.85 -6.31 9.83
N LYS A 43 5.79 -7.15 9.35
CA LYS A 43 6.02 -7.35 7.91
C LYS A 43 4.79 -7.91 7.20
N ASP A 44 4.16 -8.91 7.79
CA ASP A 44 3.03 -9.61 7.19
C ASP A 44 1.77 -8.74 7.24
N VAL A 45 1.58 -8.01 8.36
CA VAL A 45 0.50 -7.04 8.51
C VAL A 45 0.64 -5.91 7.49
N LEU A 46 1.83 -5.31 7.35
CA LEU A 46 2.08 -4.26 6.35
C LEU A 46 1.86 -4.76 4.93
N ALA A 47 2.33 -5.97 4.60
CA ALA A 47 2.09 -6.56 3.30
C ALA A 47 0.58 -6.69 3.04
N LYS A 48 -0.19 -7.29 3.95
CA LYS A 48 -1.65 -7.42 3.82
C LYS A 48 -2.37 -6.08 3.71
N LEU A 49 -1.82 -5.02 4.29
CA LEU A 49 -2.34 -3.65 4.20
C LEU A 49 -1.87 -2.90 2.94
N GLY A 50 -1.25 -3.59 1.98
CA GLY A 50 -0.84 -3.02 0.69
C GLY A 50 0.47 -2.22 0.73
N MET A 51 1.22 -2.27 1.84
CA MET A 51 2.50 -1.58 1.97
C MET A 51 3.65 -2.44 1.42
N THR A 52 3.57 -2.77 0.13
CA THR A 52 4.58 -3.52 -0.61
C THR A 52 5.20 -2.66 -1.72
N LYS A 53 6.39 -3.05 -2.19
CA LYS A 53 7.06 -2.33 -3.29
C LYS A 53 6.30 -2.54 -4.62
N GLU A 54 5.68 -3.71 -4.79
CA GLU A 54 4.86 -4.10 -5.93
C GLU A 54 3.63 -3.20 -6.03
N HIS A 55 2.88 -3.06 -4.93
CA HIS A 55 1.68 -2.24 -4.91
C HIS A 55 1.97 -0.75 -5.15
N VAL A 56 3.07 -0.25 -4.59
CA VAL A 56 3.55 1.12 -4.85
C VAL A 56 3.90 1.31 -6.32
N ALA A 57 4.64 0.38 -6.91
CA ALA A 57 5.03 0.44 -8.32
C ALA A 57 3.81 0.35 -9.25
N ALA A 58 2.89 -0.58 -8.99
CA ALA A 58 1.63 -0.72 -9.72
C ALA A 58 0.81 0.57 -9.65
N THR A 59 0.70 1.17 -8.47
CA THR A 59 0.02 2.46 -8.27
C THR A 59 0.64 3.58 -9.12
N ALA A 60 1.97 3.67 -9.15
CA ALA A 60 2.67 4.64 -9.99
C ALA A 60 2.46 4.38 -11.49
N LEU A 61 2.48 3.11 -11.92
CA LEU A 61 2.26 2.73 -13.32
C LEU A 61 0.83 3.04 -13.78
N ARG A 62 -0.19 2.80 -12.95
CA ARG A 62 -1.58 3.18 -13.26
C ARG A 62 -1.73 4.68 -13.46
N LEU A 63 -1.09 5.51 -12.62
CA LEU A 63 -1.06 6.97 -12.81
C LEU A 63 -0.42 7.39 -14.14
N LEU A 64 0.53 6.61 -14.65
CA LEU A 64 1.20 6.84 -15.93
C LEU A 64 0.44 6.25 -17.12
N GLY A 65 -0.74 5.65 -16.91
CA GLY A 65 -1.53 5.01 -17.97
C GLY A 65 -1.00 3.63 -18.40
N ARG A 66 -0.13 3.02 -17.60
CA ARG A 66 0.48 1.70 -17.84
C ARG A 66 -0.24 0.62 -17.04
N ALA A 67 -1.53 0.42 -17.32
CA ALA A 67 -2.38 -0.48 -16.54
C ALA A 67 -1.95 -1.95 -16.63
N GLU A 68 -1.56 -2.41 -17.82
CA GLU A 68 -1.13 -3.81 -18.01
C GLU A 68 0.12 -4.15 -17.17
N ASP A 69 1.14 -3.28 -17.21
CA ASP A 69 2.35 -3.44 -16.38
C ASP A 69 2.02 -3.38 -14.87
N ALA A 70 1.02 -2.58 -14.48
CA ALA A 70 0.60 -2.47 -13.09
C ALA A 70 -0.12 -3.73 -12.62
N ASP A 71 -0.97 -4.30 -13.46
CA ASP A 71 -1.77 -5.48 -13.13
C ASP A 71 -0.91 -6.74 -13.04
N GLU A 72 0.17 -6.83 -13.82
CA GLU A 72 1.18 -7.89 -13.68
C GLU A 72 1.83 -7.87 -12.28
N LEU A 73 2.19 -6.68 -11.78
CA LEU A 73 2.83 -6.52 -10.46
C LEU A 73 1.86 -6.75 -9.30
N ASP A 74 0.60 -6.33 -9.43
CA ASP A 74 -0.41 -6.50 -8.37
C ASP A 74 -1.00 -7.93 -8.34
N ALA A 75 -1.00 -8.66 -9.45
CA ALA A 75 -1.48 -10.04 -9.49
C ALA A 75 -0.67 -10.96 -8.56
N GLU A 76 0.63 -10.69 -8.40
CA GLU A 76 1.49 -11.40 -7.44
C GLU A 76 1.07 -11.14 -5.98
N PHE A 77 0.43 -10.00 -5.70
CA PHE A 77 -0.01 -9.62 -4.37
C PHE A 77 -1.38 -10.20 -3.99
N LEU A 78 -2.38 -10.13 -4.88
CA LEU A 78 -3.74 -10.66 -4.60
C LEU A 78 -3.83 -12.19 -4.65
N GLY A 79 -2.83 -12.87 -5.22
CA GLY A 79 -2.79 -14.33 -5.38
C GLY A 79 -2.12 -15.11 -4.24
N GLY A 80 -1.52 -14.44 -3.24
CA GLY A 80 -0.86 -15.10 -2.11
C GLY A 80 -1.86 -15.49 -1.01
N GLU A 81 -1.91 -16.77 -0.63
CA GLU A 81 -2.70 -17.27 0.51
C GLU A 81 -2.42 -16.44 1.78
N ALA A 82 -3.28 -15.49 2.08
CA ALA A 82 -3.20 -14.64 3.26
C ALA A 82 -3.79 -15.31 4.53
N ALA A 83 -3.89 -16.64 4.55
CA ALA A 83 -4.17 -17.41 5.76
C ALA A 83 -2.84 -17.88 6.35
N GLY A 84 -2.19 -17.01 7.12
CA GLY A 84 -1.07 -17.46 7.95
C GLY A 84 -1.59 -18.48 8.96
N GLU A 85 -0.97 -19.65 9.01
CA GLU A 85 -1.15 -20.65 10.07
C GLU A 85 -1.09 -19.95 11.43
N GLN A 86 -2.08 -20.17 12.28
CA GLN A 86 -2.08 -19.59 13.62
C GLN A 86 -0.96 -20.24 14.43
N PRO A 87 -0.02 -19.47 15.02
CA PRO A 87 0.91 -20.05 15.98
C PRO A 87 0.11 -20.56 17.18
N SER A 88 0.25 -21.85 17.50
CA SER A 88 -0.32 -22.45 18.69
C SER A 88 0.21 -21.72 19.93
N GLY A 89 -0.64 -20.93 20.55
CA GLY A 89 -0.26 -20.08 21.67
C GLY A 89 0.12 -20.89 22.90
N SER A 90 1.36 -20.72 23.35
CA SER A 90 1.70 -20.70 24.77
C SER A 90 2.77 -19.64 24.98
N ASP A 91 2.42 -18.53 25.62
CA ASP A 91 3.06 -18.09 26.87
C ASP A 91 2.84 -16.59 27.18
N GLY A 92 2.17 -16.39 28.32
CA GLY A 92 2.15 -15.29 29.27
C GLY A 92 2.72 -13.91 28.89
N HIS A 93 1.87 -12.89 29.08
CA HIS A 93 2.31 -11.52 29.29
C HIS A 93 2.02 -11.12 30.75
N SER A 94 3.09 -10.88 31.51
CA SER A 94 3.11 -9.99 32.68
C SER A 94 3.74 -8.67 32.26
#